data_AF-A0A374QA73-F1
#
_entry.id   AF-A0A374QA73-F1
#
_cell.length_a   1.000
_cell.length_b   1.000
_cell.length_c   1.000
_cell.angle_alpha   90.00
_cell.angle_beta   90.00
_cell.angle_gamma   90.00
#
_symmetry.space_group_name_H-M   'P 1'
#
loop_
_entity.id
_entity.type
_entity.pdbx_description
1 polymer ?
#
loop_
_entity_poly.entity_id
_entity_poly.type
_entity_poly.pdbx_seq_one_letter_code
_entity_poly.pdbx_strand_id
1 'polypeptide(L)'
;MRGSSRTCSTRPAEGWTGSACPGRNAERAWTRMPWASKGPPGDGRTCWPFPRRTAWIPRWPRISPFWPGFLSSAAYAGDGRLRGRSGPTVCADPDSTAMFPKRGEDAMADRTRLVDRLRYERDARIDHALFYWTQVFMAYNSNHMEGSTLTPEQTRQIYDTGRLLADADEQIRLDDAIETRNHFTAFNYVIDHADDPVDAGYVCRLHALLKRGTSQDGDPGFNVGGYKTRDNAIVQRMGVAMVRTVPAGDVPGMMERVYAAYAGLSDDPVRIAMCHWMFERVHPFSDGNGRVGRLVMFKECLRLDTVPPLVRDENRNMYVRGLDEFPGQPGWLVDTLLAERDSYLSSFIETLAPGAVRCSYADEWSEGASSGVLAEAADFERDVESLAASGDGPDGDEDPFASYYGGARPTTRGGR
;
A
#
# COMPACT_ATOMS: atom_id res chain seq x y z
N MET A 1 -16.83 18.61 75.14
CA MET A 1 -16.98 17.61 76.23
C MET A 1 -17.78 16.40 75.71
N ARG A 2 -17.91 15.35 76.54
CA ARG A 2 -18.84 14.18 76.52
C ARG A 2 -20.13 14.35 75.69
N GLY A 3 -20.77 13.32 75.11
CA GLY A 3 -20.57 11.85 75.10
C GLY A 3 -21.74 11.17 74.35
N SER A 4 -21.59 9.96 73.77
CA SER A 4 -22.03 8.63 74.29
C SER A 4 -23.55 8.51 74.58
N SER A 5 -24.30 7.46 74.19
CA SER A 5 -24.00 6.01 73.96
C SER A 5 -24.93 5.44 72.85
N ARG A 6 -24.66 4.34 72.08
CA ARG A 6 -24.52 2.88 72.39
C ARG A 6 -25.73 2.28 73.13
N THR A 7 -26.20 1.02 72.93
CA THR A 7 -25.59 -0.28 72.55
C THR A 7 -26.46 -1.11 71.56
N CYS A 8 -25.99 -2.05 70.73
CA CYS A 8 -25.42 -3.42 70.99
C CYS A 8 -26.41 -4.39 71.71
N SER A 9 -26.58 -5.68 71.40
CA SER A 9 -26.09 -6.60 70.33
C SER A 9 -27.04 -7.84 70.22
N THR A 10 -26.85 -8.90 69.41
CA THR A 10 -25.90 -10.02 69.64
C THR A 10 -25.55 -10.87 68.39
N ARG A 11 -24.40 -11.54 68.48
CA ARG A 11 -23.80 -12.64 67.67
C ARG A 11 -23.09 -13.59 68.68
N PRO A 12 -22.57 -14.80 68.38
CA PRO A 12 -21.70 -15.21 67.26
C PRO A 12 -22.39 -16.32 66.40
N ALA A 13 -21.81 -17.38 65.80
CA ALA A 13 -20.45 -17.98 65.70
C ALA A 13 -20.42 -18.87 64.41
N GLU A 14 -19.35 -19.39 63.80
CA GLU A 14 -17.87 -19.44 63.94
C GLU A 14 -17.26 -19.54 62.50
N GLY A 15 -15.94 -19.56 62.19
CA GLY A 15 -14.74 -19.43 63.03
C GLY A 15 -13.43 -19.79 62.31
N TRP A 16 -12.94 -18.92 61.41
CA TRP A 16 -11.55 -18.88 60.86
C TRP A 16 -11.14 -19.99 59.87
N THR A 17 -10.11 -19.83 59.03
CA THR A 17 -9.16 -18.70 58.83
C THR A 17 -9.63 -17.77 57.69
N GLY A 18 -8.85 -16.99 56.91
CA GLY A 18 -7.39 -16.78 56.78
C GLY A 18 -7.07 -15.65 55.78
N SER A 19 -5.80 -15.41 55.42
CA SER A 19 -5.41 -14.30 54.53
C SER A 19 -4.13 -14.53 53.71
N ALA A 20 -4.14 -14.10 52.44
CA ALA A 20 -2.95 -13.77 51.64
C ALA A 20 -3.32 -12.88 50.45
N CYS A 21 -2.51 -11.85 50.18
CA CYS A 21 -2.47 -11.16 48.88
C CYS A 21 -1.27 -11.66 48.08
N PRO A 22 -1.29 -11.56 46.74
CA PRO A 22 -0.08 -11.36 45.97
C PRO A 22 -0.05 -9.95 45.34
N GLY A 23 1.09 -9.27 45.43
CA GLY A 23 1.29 -7.99 44.75
C GLY A 23 2.76 -7.64 44.61
N ARG A 24 3.13 -7.19 43.40
CA ARG A 24 4.45 -6.65 43.00
C ARG A 24 5.66 -7.61 42.99
N ASN A 25 6.66 -7.15 42.24
CA ASN A 25 8.02 -7.67 42.04
C ASN A 25 8.10 -8.96 41.17
N ALA A 26 9.12 -9.16 40.34
CA ALA A 26 10.29 -8.34 39.99
C ALA A 26 10.49 -8.41 38.45
N GLU A 27 11.03 -7.45 37.71
CA GLU A 27 12.30 -6.71 37.83
C GLU A 27 13.56 -7.60 37.92
N ARG A 28 14.54 -7.35 37.04
CA ARG A 28 15.94 -7.84 37.07
C ARG A 28 16.19 -9.35 36.87
N ALA A 29 16.53 -9.69 35.62
CA ALA A 29 17.41 -10.82 35.29
C ALA A 29 18.54 -10.40 34.31
N TRP A 30 19.09 -9.18 34.48
CA TRP A 30 20.25 -8.69 33.72
C TRP A 30 21.53 -8.77 34.57
N THR A 31 22.33 -9.80 34.34
CA THR A 31 23.74 -9.93 34.77
C THR A 31 24.52 -10.50 33.59
N ARG A 32 25.46 -9.76 32.99
CA ARG A 32 26.90 -9.72 33.39
C ARG A 32 27.44 -11.17 33.54
N MET A 33 28.39 -11.64 32.73
CA MET A 33 29.66 -11.05 32.23
C MET A 33 30.28 -11.99 31.17
N PRO A 34 31.47 -11.71 30.57
CA PRO A 34 32.16 -10.45 30.31
C PRO A 34 32.61 -10.30 28.82
N TRP A 35 33.31 -9.22 28.51
CA TRP A 35 34.09 -9.03 27.28
C TRP A 35 35.48 -9.69 27.40
N ALA A 36 35.99 -10.27 26.31
CA ALA A 36 37.40 -10.60 26.11
C ALA A 36 37.70 -10.73 24.61
N SER A 37 38.79 -10.13 24.13
CA SER A 37 39.16 -10.07 22.70
C SER A 37 40.42 -10.88 22.37
N LYS A 38 40.51 -11.42 21.14
CA LYS A 38 41.74 -11.56 20.31
C LYS A 38 41.54 -12.40 19.03
N GLY A 39 42.04 -11.89 17.89
CA GLY A 39 42.67 -12.70 16.83
C GLY A 39 41.80 -13.27 15.69
N PRO A 40 42.08 -12.88 14.42
CA PRO A 40 41.65 -13.58 13.20
C PRO A 40 42.85 -14.35 12.55
N PRO A 41 42.75 -14.92 11.32
CA PRO A 41 41.58 -15.35 10.55
C PRO A 41 41.61 -16.87 10.25
N GLY A 42 40.58 -17.40 9.58
CA GLY A 42 40.59 -18.76 9.00
C GLY A 42 39.70 -18.85 7.76
N ASP A 43 40.27 -19.33 6.64
CA ASP A 43 39.51 -19.62 5.42
C ASP A 43 38.60 -20.84 5.64
N GLY A 44 37.38 -20.80 5.10
CA GLY A 44 36.34 -21.77 5.42
C GLY A 44 35.01 -21.45 4.73
N ARG A 45 34.84 -21.97 3.51
CA ARG A 45 33.61 -21.83 2.71
C ARG A 45 32.45 -22.64 3.32
N THR A 46 31.74 -22.07 4.28
CA THR A 46 30.51 -22.65 4.85
C THR A 46 29.31 -22.39 3.92
N CYS A 47 29.19 -23.22 2.88
CA CYS A 47 27.98 -23.27 2.06
C CYS A 47 26.78 -23.69 2.91
N TRP A 48 25.84 -22.77 3.17
CA TRP A 48 24.57 -23.11 3.78
C TRP A 48 23.69 -23.87 2.77
N PRO A 49 23.16 -25.07 3.13
CA PRO A 49 22.32 -25.84 2.22
C PRO A 49 20.91 -25.24 2.17
N PHE A 50 20.63 -24.42 1.16
CA PHE A 50 19.26 -24.01 0.84
C PHE A 50 18.43 -25.24 0.41
N PRO A 51 17.35 -25.59 1.13
CA PRO A 51 16.45 -26.66 0.70
C PRO A 51 15.61 -26.18 -0.49
N ARG A 52 15.38 -27.06 -1.48
CA ARG A 52 14.48 -26.77 -2.61
C ARG A 52 13.03 -26.63 -2.13
N ARG A 53 12.33 -25.59 -2.61
CA ARG A 53 10.89 -25.29 -2.46
C ARG A 53 10.14 -26.14 -1.39
N THR A 54 10.13 -25.66 -0.14
CA THR A 54 9.00 -25.85 0.78
C THR A 54 8.50 -24.49 1.21
N ALA A 55 7.21 -24.22 0.98
CA ALA A 55 6.64 -22.89 1.20
C ALA A 55 6.57 -22.55 2.70
N TRP A 56 7.13 -21.38 3.05
CA TRP A 56 6.98 -20.76 4.38
C TRP A 56 6.32 -19.38 4.35
N ILE A 57 5.57 -19.10 3.27
CA ILE A 57 4.34 -18.31 3.40
C ILE A 57 3.22 -19.32 3.68
N PRO A 58 2.43 -19.18 4.77
CA PRO A 58 1.28 -20.05 4.97
C PRO A 58 0.34 -19.96 3.77
N ARG A 59 -0.15 -21.10 3.28
CA ARG A 59 -1.30 -21.10 2.38
C ARG A 59 -2.52 -20.70 3.22
N TRP A 60 -2.73 -19.40 3.36
CA TRP A 60 -3.75 -18.83 4.25
C TRP A 60 -5.10 -19.50 4.00
N PRO A 61 -5.91 -19.77 5.04
CA PRO A 61 -7.28 -20.18 4.83
C PRO A 61 -8.02 -19.13 4.01
N ARG A 62 -9.17 -19.48 3.42
CA ARG A 62 -10.09 -18.53 2.78
C ARG A 62 -10.73 -17.60 3.82
N ILE A 63 -9.92 -16.73 4.40
CA ILE A 63 -10.33 -15.55 5.15
C ILE A 63 -10.92 -14.60 4.12
N SER A 64 -12.09 -14.04 4.42
CA SER A 64 -12.69 -13.00 3.58
C SER A 64 -11.68 -11.85 3.47
N PRO A 65 -11.25 -11.40 2.27
CA PRO A 65 -10.24 -10.35 2.06
C PRO A 65 -10.83 -8.95 2.31
N PHE A 66 -11.71 -8.87 3.29
CA PHE A 66 -12.87 -8.00 3.34
C PHE A 66 -13.27 -7.83 4.80
N TRP A 67 -13.40 -6.57 5.22
CA TRP A 67 -13.93 -6.23 6.55
C TRP A 67 -15.32 -6.86 6.76
N PRO A 68 -15.74 -7.18 8.00
CA PRO A 68 -16.95 -8.00 8.25
C PRO A 68 -18.29 -7.50 7.69
N GLY A 69 -18.38 -6.32 7.08
CA GLY A 69 -19.55 -5.81 6.36
C GLY A 69 -19.44 -5.79 4.81
N PHE A 70 -18.24 -5.92 4.22
CA PHE A 70 -17.91 -5.48 2.85
C PHE A 70 -18.80 -6.07 1.73
N LEU A 71 -19.25 -7.33 1.86
CA LEU A 71 -20.13 -8.01 0.88
C LEU A 71 -21.51 -8.40 1.43
N SER A 72 -21.86 -8.02 2.66
CA SER A 72 -23.13 -8.44 3.30
C SER A 72 -24.37 -8.01 2.50
N SER A 73 -24.28 -6.87 1.80
CA SER A 73 -25.36 -6.29 0.99
C SER A 73 -25.60 -6.99 -0.36
N ALA A 74 -24.65 -7.79 -0.87
CA ALA A 74 -24.72 -8.37 -2.21
C ALA A 74 -25.64 -9.60 -2.33
N ALA A 75 -26.13 -10.12 -1.20
CA ALA A 75 -26.76 -11.44 -1.11
C ALA A 75 -28.26 -11.41 -0.73
N TYR A 76 -29.05 -10.50 -1.30
CA TYR A 76 -30.52 -10.45 -1.06
C TYR A 76 -31.35 -10.26 -2.34
N ALA A 77 -31.41 -11.31 -3.18
CA ALA A 77 -32.18 -11.34 -4.43
C ALA A 77 -33.19 -12.51 -4.49
N GLY A 78 -34.20 -12.47 -3.62
CA GLY A 78 -35.52 -13.09 -3.83
C GLY A 78 -35.62 -14.63 -3.94
N ASP A 79 -35.96 -15.31 -2.83
CA ASP A 79 -36.59 -16.65 -2.87
C ASP A 79 -38.06 -16.53 -3.35
N GLY A 80 -38.23 -16.33 -4.66
CA GLY A 80 -39.50 -16.13 -5.36
C GLY A 80 -40.24 -17.44 -5.63
N ARG A 81 -40.68 -18.14 -4.58
CA ARG A 81 -41.32 -19.47 -4.63
C ARG A 81 -42.61 -19.53 -5.49
N LEU A 82 -42.49 -19.73 -6.79
CA LEU A 82 -43.61 -19.96 -7.71
C LEU A 82 -43.85 -21.45 -8.00
N ARG A 83 -45.14 -21.83 -8.06
CA ARG A 83 -45.58 -23.20 -8.34
C ARG A 83 -45.62 -23.47 -9.84
N GLY A 84 -45.24 -24.69 -10.24
CA GLY A 84 -45.18 -25.09 -11.64
C GLY A 84 -46.55 -25.20 -12.33
N ARG A 85 -46.52 -25.13 -13.66
CA ARG A 85 -47.63 -25.49 -14.56
C ARG A 85 -47.05 -26.19 -15.78
N SER A 86 -47.62 -27.32 -16.18
CA SER A 86 -47.14 -28.11 -17.31
C SER A 86 -47.50 -27.46 -18.66
N GLY A 87 -46.52 -27.39 -19.55
CA GLY A 87 -46.72 -27.15 -20.99
C GLY A 87 -46.67 -28.47 -21.77
N PRO A 88 -47.30 -28.56 -22.95
CA PRO A 88 -47.34 -29.77 -23.76
C PRO A 88 -46.03 -30.02 -24.52
N THR A 89 -45.75 -31.30 -24.80
CA THR A 89 -44.63 -31.75 -25.65
C THR A 89 -44.78 -31.22 -27.07
N VAL A 90 -43.67 -30.75 -27.66
CA VAL A 90 -43.52 -30.51 -29.10
C VAL A 90 -42.41 -31.43 -29.62
N CYS A 91 -42.62 -32.02 -30.81
CA CYS A 91 -41.69 -32.98 -31.41
C CYS A 91 -40.39 -32.29 -31.89
N ALA A 92 -39.30 -33.07 -31.97
CA ALA A 92 -38.03 -32.59 -32.52
C ALA A 92 -37.95 -32.90 -34.03
N ASP A 93 -37.59 -31.89 -34.83
CA ASP A 93 -37.12 -32.09 -36.21
C ASP A 93 -35.63 -32.47 -36.19
N PRO A 94 -35.21 -33.57 -36.84
CA PRO A 94 -33.86 -34.11 -36.74
C PRO A 94 -32.94 -33.70 -37.90
N ASP A 95 -33.02 -32.46 -38.41
CA ASP A 95 -32.00 -31.96 -39.35
C ASP A 95 -31.68 -30.46 -39.18
N SER A 96 -30.67 -30.18 -38.36
CA SER A 96 -29.77 -29.05 -38.62
C SER A 96 -28.38 -29.42 -38.12
N THR A 97 -27.38 -29.39 -39.00
CA THR A 97 -25.97 -29.56 -38.60
C THR A 97 -25.46 -28.25 -38.00
N ALA A 98 -25.95 -27.95 -36.79
CA ALA A 98 -25.54 -26.80 -36.01
C ALA A 98 -24.07 -26.95 -35.62
N MET A 99 -23.20 -26.24 -36.35
CA MET A 99 -21.76 -26.18 -36.10
C MET A 99 -21.53 -25.53 -34.73
N PHE A 100 -21.37 -26.35 -33.68
CA PHE A 100 -21.14 -25.85 -32.32
C PHE A 100 -19.88 -24.95 -32.32
N PRO A 101 -20.00 -23.67 -31.94
CA PRO A 101 -18.84 -22.78 -31.86
C PRO A 101 -17.85 -23.32 -30.81
N LYS A 102 -16.55 -23.08 -31.04
CA LYS A 102 -15.50 -23.56 -30.16
C LYS A 102 -15.53 -22.77 -28.85
N ARG A 103 -16.26 -23.31 -27.87
CA ARG A 103 -16.66 -22.71 -26.59
C ARG A 103 -15.53 -22.29 -25.61
N GLY A 104 -14.32 -22.05 -26.09
CA GLY A 104 -13.16 -21.56 -25.34
C GLY A 104 -12.27 -20.56 -26.08
N GLU A 105 -12.29 -20.51 -27.43
CA GLU A 105 -11.53 -19.51 -28.20
C GLU A 105 -12.37 -18.23 -28.37
N ASP A 106 -13.62 -18.36 -28.83
CA ASP A 106 -14.55 -17.24 -29.00
C ASP A 106 -14.84 -16.51 -27.65
N ALA A 107 -14.83 -17.25 -26.54
CA ALA A 107 -15.06 -16.75 -25.18
C ALA A 107 -13.89 -15.95 -24.57
N MET A 108 -12.78 -15.81 -25.31
CA MET A 108 -11.68 -14.92 -24.94
C MET A 108 -11.80 -13.55 -25.63
N ALA A 109 -12.48 -13.47 -26.79
CA ALA A 109 -12.60 -12.27 -27.60
C ALA A 109 -13.62 -11.24 -27.05
N ASP A 110 -14.61 -11.71 -26.29
CA ASP A 110 -15.66 -10.89 -25.66
C ASP A 110 -15.21 -10.23 -24.34
N ARG A 111 -13.92 -10.38 -23.96
CA ARG A 111 -13.38 -9.88 -22.69
C ARG A 111 -12.72 -8.52 -22.85
N THR A 112 -13.26 -7.54 -22.12
CA THR A 112 -12.77 -6.16 -22.08
C THR A 112 -11.39 -6.03 -21.41
N ARG A 113 -10.60 -5.00 -21.77
CA ARG A 113 -9.42 -4.59 -21.01
C ARG A 113 -9.83 -4.21 -19.58
N LEU A 114 -8.95 -4.41 -18.60
CA LEU A 114 -9.24 -4.00 -17.22
C LEU A 114 -9.52 -2.50 -17.12
N VAL A 115 -8.75 -1.64 -17.82
CA VAL A 115 -9.01 -0.19 -17.84
C VAL A 115 -10.34 0.16 -18.49
N ASP A 116 -10.72 -0.49 -19.59
CA ASP A 116 -11.97 -0.17 -20.29
C ASP A 116 -13.20 -0.60 -19.48
N ARG A 117 -13.08 -1.69 -18.70
CA ARG A 117 -14.08 -2.06 -17.70
C ARG A 117 -14.21 -1.03 -16.59
N LEU A 118 -13.09 -0.52 -16.07
CA LEU A 118 -13.07 0.54 -15.04
C LEU A 118 -13.68 1.85 -15.56
N ARG A 119 -13.30 2.27 -16.78
CA ARG A 119 -13.88 3.44 -17.50
C ARG A 119 -15.40 3.27 -17.66
N TYR A 120 -15.86 2.13 -18.19
CA TYR A 120 -17.28 1.83 -18.39
C TYR A 120 -18.10 1.90 -17.09
N GLU A 121 -17.64 1.26 -16.02
CA GLU A 121 -18.38 1.25 -14.75
C GLU A 121 -18.45 2.64 -14.09
N ARG A 122 -17.39 3.45 -14.20
CA ARG A 122 -17.40 4.86 -13.78
C ARG A 122 -18.44 5.65 -14.57
N ASP A 123 -18.38 5.58 -15.89
CA ASP A 123 -19.15 6.46 -16.77
C ASP A 123 -20.65 6.09 -16.76
N ALA A 124 -20.96 4.79 -16.63
CA ALA A 124 -22.32 4.30 -16.37
C ALA A 124 -22.76 4.42 -14.89
N ARG A 125 -21.86 4.84 -13.98
CA ARG A 125 -22.08 5.01 -12.53
C ARG A 125 -22.62 3.75 -11.85
N ILE A 126 -22.00 2.60 -12.15
CA ILE A 126 -22.39 1.31 -11.58
C ILE A 126 -21.85 1.23 -10.14
N ASP A 127 -22.75 1.41 -9.18
CA ASP A 127 -22.42 1.42 -7.76
C ASP A 127 -21.93 0.05 -7.27
N HIS A 128 -21.02 0.07 -6.30
CA HIS A 128 -20.40 -1.11 -5.67
C HIS A 128 -19.76 -2.12 -6.65
N ALA A 129 -19.40 -1.68 -7.87
CA ALA A 129 -18.75 -2.49 -8.89
C ALA A 129 -17.20 -2.52 -8.75
N LEU A 130 -16.50 -3.10 -9.74
CA LEU A 130 -15.04 -3.22 -9.75
C LEU A 130 -14.36 -1.86 -9.64
N PHE A 131 -14.80 -0.85 -10.39
CA PHE A 131 -14.31 0.53 -10.34
C PHE A 131 -14.48 1.16 -8.96
N TYR A 132 -15.70 1.09 -8.40
CA TYR A 132 -16.04 1.62 -7.08
C TYR A 132 -15.09 1.08 -6.01
N TRP A 133 -14.98 -0.25 -5.91
CA TRP A 133 -14.18 -0.86 -4.86
C TRP A 133 -12.68 -0.65 -5.07
N THR A 134 -12.19 -0.72 -6.31
CA THR A 134 -10.78 -0.45 -6.63
C THR A 134 -10.39 0.98 -6.22
N GLN A 135 -11.22 1.97 -6.55
CA GLN A 135 -10.95 3.38 -6.26
C GLN A 135 -11.00 3.69 -4.75
N VAL A 136 -12.01 3.17 -4.03
CA VAL A 136 -12.16 3.38 -2.58
C VAL A 136 -11.07 2.63 -1.80
N PHE A 137 -10.79 1.37 -2.15
CA PHE A 137 -9.79 0.55 -1.47
C PHE A 137 -8.36 1.07 -1.69
N MET A 138 -8.03 1.50 -2.91
CA MET A 138 -6.73 2.10 -3.18
C MET A 138 -6.56 3.42 -2.44
N ALA A 139 -7.56 4.30 -2.44
CA ALA A 139 -7.48 5.58 -1.74
C ALA A 139 -7.31 5.43 -0.23
N TYR A 140 -8.05 4.50 0.41
CA TYR A 140 -7.90 4.20 1.83
C TYR A 140 -6.47 3.75 2.16
N ASN A 141 -6.02 2.61 1.60
CA ASN A 141 -4.71 2.05 1.96
C ASN A 141 -3.56 2.99 1.58
N SER A 142 -3.62 3.60 0.40
CA SER A 142 -2.57 4.50 -0.10
C SER A 142 -2.47 5.81 0.70
N ASN A 143 -3.54 6.28 1.36
CA ASN A 143 -3.44 7.42 2.27
C ASN A 143 -3.11 6.99 3.72
N HIS A 144 -3.60 5.84 4.19
CA HIS A 144 -3.32 5.35 5.55
C HIS A 144 -1.82 5.03 5.73
N MET A 145 -1.17 4.46 4.70
CA MET A 145 0.28 4.21 4.68
C MET A 145 1.14 5.46 4.90
N GLU A 146 0.64 6.63 4.49
CA GLU A 146 1.32 7.93 4.68
C GLU A 146 0.85 8.68 5.95
N GLY A 147 -0.05 8.10 6.75
CA GLY A 147 -0.45 8.60 8.07
C GLY A 147 -1.84 9.27 8.17
N SER A 148 -2.68 9.20 7.13
CA SER A 148 -4.09 9.63 7.20
C SER A 148 -4.84 8.85 8.29
N THR A 149 -5.64 9.51 9.14
CA THR A 149 -6.38 8.84 10.23
C THR A 149 -7.79 8.39 9.85
N LEU A 150 -8.22 8.59 8.60
CA LEU A 150 -9.57 8.24 8.13
C LEU A 150 -9.81 6.72 8.11
N THR A 151 -10.98 6.29 8.58
CA THR A 151 -11.42 4.89 8.50
C THR A 151 -11.84 4.47 7.08
N PRO A 152 -11.97 3.16 6.78
CA PRO A 152 -12.57 2.68 5.54
C PRO A 152 -13.98 3.26 5.32
N GLU A 153 -14.81 3.28 6.37
CA GLU A 153 -16.18 3.79 6.33
C GLU A 153 -16.23 5.30 6.04
N GLN A 154 -15.31 6.08 6.63
CA GLN A 154 -15.20 7.52 6.39
C GLN A 154 -14.70 7.81 4.97
N THR A 155 -13.68 7.08 4.51
CA THR A 155 -13.18 7.15 3.12
C THR A 155 -14.32 6.89 2.12
N ARG A 156 -15.15 5.89 2.42
CA ARG A 156 -16.35 5.53 1.64
C ARG A 156 -17.45 6.60 1.72
N GLN A 157 -17.70 7.23 2.86
CA GLN A 157 -18.66 8.35 2.98
C GLN A 157 -18.25 9.56 2.12
N ILE A 158 -16.95 9.92 2.13
CA ILE A 158 -16.40 11.00 1.31
C ILE A 158 -16.61 10.70 -0.17
N TYR A 159 -16.43 9.43 -0.57
CA TYR A 159 -16.69 8.97 -1.94
C TYR A 159 -18.18 9.05 -2.32
N ASP A 160 -19.05 8.35 -1.57
CA ASP A 160 -20.47 8.19 -1.86
C ASP A 160 -21.22 9.53 -1.89
N THR A 161 -20.86 10.46 -0.99
CA THR A 161 -21.71 11.62 -0.66
C THR A 161 -21.00 12.97 -0.69
N GLY A 162 -19.67 13.01 -0.81
CA GLY A 162 -18.89 14.24 -0.61
C GLY A 162 -18.98 14.80 0.82
N ARG A 163 -19.39 13.99 1.80
CA ARG A 163 -19.52 14.36 3.21
C ARG A 163 -18.73 13.41 4.09
N LEU A 164 -18.47 13.87 5.31
CA LEU A 164 -17.76 13.12 6.34
C LEU A 164 -18.53 13.31 7.65
N LEU A 165 -19.01 12.21 8.22
CA LEU A 165 -19.54 12.19 9.58
C LEU A 165 -18.45 11.65 10.50
N ALA A 166 -18.06 12.49 11.47
CA ALA A 166 -17.15 12.18 12.55
C ALA A 166 -17.95 12.03 13.85
N ASP A 167 -17.44 11.24 14.80
CA ASP A 167 -18.01 11.21 16.15
C ASP A 167 -17.76 12.53 16.91
N ALA A 168 -18.54 12.79 17.97
CA ALA A 168 -18.63 14.12 18.59
C ALA A 168 -17.34 14.63 19.26
N ASP A 169 -16.41 13.73 19.58
CA ASP A 169 -15.07 13.99 20.13
C ASP A 169 -13.93 13.62 19.16
N GLU A 170 -14.25 13.18 17.94
CA GLU A 170 -13.28 12.80 16.91
C GLU A 170 -12.69 14.02 16.20
N GLN A 171 -11.35 14.12 16.18
CA GLN A 171 -10.62 15.19 15.51
C GLN A 171 -10.01 14.71 14.20
N ILE A 172 -10.76 14.86 13.10
CA ILE A 172 -10.24 14.56 11.76
C ILE A 172 -9.49 15.76 11.20
N ARG A 173 -8.30 15.51 10.64
CA ARG A 173 -7.48 16.52 9.96
C ARG A 173 -8.13 16.92 8.63
N LEU A 174 -8.14 18.22 8.32
CA LEU A 174 -8.69 18.72 7.05
C LEU A 174 -7.91 18.21 5.83
N ASP A 175 -6.59 18.08 5.95
CA ASP A 175 -5.74 17.55 4.88
C ASP A 175 -6.14 16.12 4.50
N ASP A 176 -6.33 15.22 5.46
CA ASP A 176 -6.67 13.81 5.21
C ASP A 176 -7.95 13.65 4.36
N ALA A 177 -8.97 14.48 4.62
CA ALA A 177 -10.21 14.52 3.84
C ALA A 177 -10.01 15.12 2.43
N ILE A 178 -9.15 16.14 2.31
CA ILE A 178 -8.78 16.76 1.02
C ILE A 178 -7.96 15.78 0.17
N GLU A 179 -6.91 15.18 0.74
CA GLU A 179 -6.04 14.19 0.09
C GLU A 179 -6.81 12.93 -0.34
N THR A 180 -7.86 12.54 0.39
CA THR A 180 -8.76 11.45 0.01
C THR A 180 -9.60 11.79 -1.22
N ARG A 181 -10.26 12.96 -1.22
CA ARG A 181 -10.98 13.47 -2.40
C ARG A 181 -10.04 13.66 -3.61
N ASN A 182 -8.82 14.10 -3.35
CA ASN A 182 -7.79 14.29 -4.35
C ASN A 182 -7.28 12.96 -4.92
N HIS A 183 -7.13 11.91 -4.09
CA HIS A 183 -6.79 10.56 -4.56
C HIS A 183 -7.88 9.99 -5.48
N PHE A 184 -9.17 10.24 -5.22
CA PHE A 184 -10.23 9.87 -6.18
C PHE A 184 -10.06 10.61 -7.51
N THR A 185 -9.69 11.89 -7.47
CA THR A 185 -9.43 12.71 -8.67
C THR A 185 -8.21 12.23 -9.45
N ALA A 186 -7.12 11.87 -8.75
CA ALA A 186 -5.92 11.30 -9.36
C ALA A 186 -6.15 9.90 -9.94
N PHE A 187 -6.95 9.07 -9.29
CA PHE A 187 -7.35 7.75 -9.81
C PHE A 187 -8.17 7.87 -11.11
N ASN A 188 -9.09 8.84 -11.19
CA ASN A 188 -9.82 9.12 -12.44
C ASN A 188 -8.84 9.51 -13.56
N TYR A 189 -7.91 10.42 -13.28
CA TYR A 189 -6.86 10.81 -14.24
C TYR A 189 -6.03 9.59 -14.70
N VAL A 190 -5.64 8.69 -13.78
CA VAL A 190 -4.92 7.45 -14.09
C VAL A 190 -5.70 6.56 -15.07
N ILE A 191 -6.99 6.31 -14.85
CA ILE A 191 -7.74 5.42 -15.75
C ILE A 191 -8.11 6.08 -17.09
N ASP A 192 -8.21 7.41 -17.14
CA ASP A 192 -8.37 8.12 -18.41
C ASP A 192 -7.08 8.02 -19.24
N HIS A 193 -5.93 8.33 -18.64
CA HIS A 193 -4.61 8.45 -19.28
C HIS A 193 -3.77 7.15 -19.15
N ALA A 194 -4.42 5.99 -19.00
CA ALA A 194 -3.76 4.72 -18.73
C ALA A 194 -2.82 4.26 -19.86
N ASP A 195 -3.08 4.70 -21.09
CA ASP A 195 -2.33 4.32 -22.29
C ASP A 195 -1.21 5.33 -22.65
N ASP A 196 -1.15 6.47 -21.97
CA ASP A 196 -0.15 7.53 -22.18
C ASP A 196 1.23 7.13 -21.63
N PRO A 197 2.35 7.69 -22.13
CA PRO A 197 3.68 7.45 -21.55
C PRO A 197 3.80 8.02 -20.12
N VAL A 198 4.57 7.34 -19.27
CA VAL A 198 4.98 7.89 -17.97
C VAL A 198 6.18 8.82 -18.21
N ASP A 199 5.95 10.13 -18.11
CA ASP A 199 6.97 11.17 -18.23
C ASP A 199 6.92 12.20 -17.08
N ALA A 200 7.80 13.19 -17.14
CA ALA A 200 7.86 14.30 -16.17
C ALA A 200 6.55 15.08 -16.04
N GLY A 201 5.82 15.29 -17.14
CA GLY A 201 4.52 15.94 -17.13
C GLY A 201 3.46 15.09 -16.42
N TYR A 202 3.45 13.79 -16.69
CA TYR A 202 2.53 12.81 -16.11
C TYR A 202 2.70 12.70 -14.58
N VAL A 203 3.93 12.48 -14.08
CA VAL A 203 4.16 12.32 -12.64
C VAL A 203 3.96 13.63 -11.86
N CYS A 204 4.38 14.77 -12.42
CA CYS A 204 4.12 16.08 -11.84
C CYS A 204 2.62 16.41 -11.83
N ARG A 205 1.86 15.97 -12.85
CA ARG A 205 0.40 16.12 -12.88
C ARG A 205 -0.28 15.28 -11.79
N LEU A 206 0.18 14.06 -11.53
CA LEU A 206 -0.30 13.25 -10.40
C LEU A 206 0.01 13.92 -9.05
N HIS A 207 1.25 14.40 -8.85
CA HIS A 207 1.64 15.14 -7.64
C HIS A 207 0.74 16.37 -7.42
N ALA A 208 0.53 17.19 -8.45
CA ALA A 208 -0.37 18.34 -8.41
C ALA A 208 -1.81 17.94 -8.06
N LEU A 209 -2.35 16.88 -8.66
CA LEU A 209 -3.72 16.42 -8.39
C LEU A 209 -3.89 15.92 -6.95
N LEU A 210 -2.90 15.20 -6.40
CA LEU A 210 -2.93 14.67 -5.03
C LEU A 210 -2.87 15.78 -3.96
N LYS A 211 -2.01 16.78 -4.14
CA LYS A 211 -1.72 17.79 -3.11
C LYS A 211 -2.56 19.07 -3.21
N ARG A 212 -3.35 19.24 -4.28
CA ARG A 212 -4.19 20.43 -4.51
C ARG A 212 -5.11 20.80 -3.34
N GLY A 213 -5.00 22.03 -2.86
CA GLY A 213 -5.78 22.56 -1.74
C GLY A 213 -5.45 21.98 -0.36
N THR A 214 -4.40 21.17 -0.24
CA THR A 214 -3.84 20.81 1.09
C THR A 214 -3.08 21.99 1.69
N SER A 215 -2.72 21.89 2.97
CA SER A 215 -1.83 22.83 3.65
C SER A 215 -0.50 23.10 2.93
N GLN A 216 -0.02 22.15 2.11
CA GLN A 216 1.23 22.26 1.34
C GLN A 216 1.07 22.93 -0.04
N ASP A 217 -0.15 23.03 -0.59
CA ASP A 217 -0.42 23.54 -1.96
C ASP A 217 0.00 25.01 -2.14
N GLY A 218 -0.04 25.79 -1.05
CA GLY A 218 0.35 27.19 -1.02
C GLY A 218 1.80 27.46 -0.59
N ASP A 219 2.58 26.43 -0.27
CA ASP A 219 3.95 26.58 0.24
C ASP A 219 5.00 26.29 -0.86
N PRO A 220 5.79 27.30 -1.29
CA PRO A 220 6.85 27.12 -2.29
C PRO A 220 7.92 26.07 -1.92
N GLY A 221 8.06 25.71 -0.64
CA GLY A 221 9.00 24.67 -0.19
C GLY A 221 8.59 23.24 -0.60
N PHE A 222 7.31 23.00 -0.85
CA PHE A 222 6.82 21.70 -1.33
C PHE A 222 6.77 21.60 -2.86
N ASN A 223 6.81 22.74 -3.56
CA ASN A 223 6.78 22.87 -5.02
C ASN A 223 5.73 21.97 -5.67
N VAL A 224 4.47 22.04 -5.20
CA VAL A 224 3.39 21.14 -5.64
C VAL A 224 3.21 21.18 -7.15
N GLY A 225 3.31 20.01 -7.79
CA GLY A 225 3.29 19.88 -9.24
C GLY A 225 4.64 20.09 -9.96
N GLY A 226 5.74 20.21 -9.23
CA GLY A 226 7.11 20.14 -9.74
C GLY A 226 7.97 19.23 -8.86
N TYR A 227 9.22 18.96 -9.27
CA TYR A 227 10.19 18.23 -8.44
C TYR A 227 10.64 19.02 -7.20
N LYS A 228 11.18 18.34 -6.20
CA LYS A 228 11.74 18.98 -4.99
C LYS A 228 12.83 19.98 -5.34
N THR A 229 12.85 21.11 -4.63
CA THR A 229 13.83 22.19 -4.79
C THR A 229 14.92 22.17 -3.69
N ARG A 230 14.82 21.21 -2.76
CA ARG A 230 15.78 20.94 -1.68
C ARG A 230 15.97 19.43 -1.55
N ASP A 231 17.10 19.01 -0.99
CA ASP A 231 17.36 17.62 -0.64
C ASP A 231 16.37 17.12 0.42
N ASN A 232 15.96 15.85 0.30
CA ASN A 232 15.18 15.14 1.31
C ASN A 232 15.70 13.71 1.53
N ALA A 233 15.33 13.12 2.66
CA ALA A 233 15.75 11.78 3.06
C ALA A 233 14.53 10.92 3.40
N ILE A 234 14.58 9.63 3.06
CA ILE A 234 13.56 8.67 3.44
C ILE A 234 13.82 8.27 4.90
N VAL A 235 12.85 8.51 5.77
CA VAL A 235 12.92 8.19 7.19
C VAL A 235 12.50 6.73 7.40
N GLN A 236 13.48 5.84 7.40
CA GLN A 236 13.30 4.40 7.54
C GLN A 236 13.28 3.96 9.01
N ARG A 237 12.80 2.72 9.24
CA ARG A 237 12.93 1.99 10.53
C ARG A 237 12.55 2.83 11.76
N MET A 238 11.37 3.45 11.75
CA MET A 238 10.86 4.29 12.85
C MET A 238 11.78 5.47 13.23
N GLY A 239 12.52 6.04 12.27
CA GLY A 239 13.45 7.16 12.50
C GLY A 239 14.87 6.74 12.91
N VAL A 240 15.18 5.44 12.90
CA VAL A 240 16.51 4.92 13.25
C VAL A 240 17.48 4.95 12.06
N ALA A 241 16.97 5.01 10.83
CA ALA A 241 17.78 5.12 9.62
C ALA A 241 17.24 6.23 8.71
N MET A 242 18.16 6.96 8.05
CA MET A 242 17.83 7.89 6.98
C MET A 242 18.61 7.48 5.73
N VAL A 243 17.91 7.30 4.62
CA VAL A 243 18.53 7.13 3.30
C VAL A 243 18.46 8.48 2.58
N ARG A 244 19.62 9.06 2.25
CA ARG A 244 19.68 10.18 1.30
C ARG A 244 19.15 9.71 -0.05
N THR A 245 18.29 10.53 -0.62
CA THR A 245 17.71 10.33 -1.95
C THR A 245 18.60 10.98 -3.01
N VAL A 246 18.20 10.96 -4.28
CA VAL A 246 18.90 11.74 -5.31
C VAL A 246 18.84 13.23 -4.97
N PRO A 247 19.96 13.98 -5.00
CA PRO A 247 19.97 15.41 -4.72
C PRO A 247 19.04 16.20 -5.66
N ALA A 248 18.51 17.33 -5.19
CA ALA A 248 17.46 18.08 -5.91
C ALA A 248 17.84 18.46 -7.36
N GLY A 249 19.12 18.77 -7.62
CA GLY A 249 19.62 19.11 -8.96
C GLY A 249 19.70 17.91 -9.93
N ASP A 250 19.88 16.70 -9.41
CA ASP A 250 20.09 15.48 -10.19
C ASP A 250 18.79 14.69 -10.45
N VAL A 251 17.70 15.01 -9.74
CA VAL A 251 16.37 14.39 -9.92
C VAL A 251 15.95 14.31 -11.39
N PRO A 252 16.03 15.37 -12.22
CA PRO A 252 15.63 15.27 -13.62
C PRO A 252 16.39 14.19 -14.39
N GLY A 253 17.71 14.14 -14.26
CA GLY A 253 18.56 13.17 -14.98
C GLY A 253 18.34 11.72 -14.53
N MET A 254 18.08 11.50 -13.23
CA MET A 254 17.76 10.16 -12.73
C MET A 254 16.31 9.74 -13.06
N MET A 255 15.36 10.68 -13.15
CA MET A 255 14.00 10.38 -13.57
C MET A 255 13.90 9.93 -15.03
N GLU A 256 14.74 10.41 -15.94
CA GLU A 256 14.79 9.88 -17.33
C GLU A 256 15.08 8.37 -17.38
N ARG A 257 15.86 7.83 -16.43
CA ARG A 257 16.11 6.39 -16.30
C ARG A 257 14.87 5.65 -15.79
N VAL A 258 14.10 6.27 -14.90
CA VAL A 258 12.80 5.74 -14.42
C VAL A 258 11.79 5.68 -15.58
N TYR A 259 11.71 6.72 -16.40
CA TYR A 259 10.83 6.76 -17.58
C TYR A 259 11.25 5.73 -18.64
N ALA A 260 12.56 5.56 -18.89
CA ALA A 260 13.07 4.51 -19.77
C ALA A 260 12.72 3.09 -19.26
N ALA A 261 12.81 2.85 -17.95
CA ALA A 261 12.45 1.57 -17.35
C ALA A 261 10.94 1.26 -17.48
N TYR A 262 10.07 2.24 -17.24
CA TYR A 262 8.62 2.12 -17.46
C TYR A 262 8.24 1.94 -18.93
N ALA A 263 8.88 2.66 -19.86
CA ALA A 263 8.66 2.49 -21.29
C ALA A 263 9.00 1.07 -21.78
N GLY A 264 10.00 0.44 -21.15
CA GLY A 264 10.38 -0.97 -21.36
C GLY A 264 9.69 -1.98 -20.44
N LEU A 265 8.63 -1.60 -19.70
CA LEU A 265 7.99 -2.50 -18.74
C LEU A 265 7.15 -3.60 -19.42
N SER A 266 7.21 -4.80 -18.84
CA SER A 266 6.46 -6.01 -19.19
C SER A 266 5.74 -6.57 -17.96
N ASP A 267 4.86 -7.58 -18.16
CA ASP A 267 4.34 -8.41 -17.06
C ASP A 267 5.45 -9.36 -16.54
N ASP A 268 6.41 -8.79 -15.83
CA ASP A 268 7.46 -9.46 -15.07
C ASP A 268 7.42 -8.89 -13.64
N PRO A 269 7.15 -9.72 -12.59
CA PRO A 269 7.07 -9.26 -11.21
C PRO A 269 8.30 -8.47 -10.74
N VAL A 270 9.50 -8.81 -11.24
CA VAL A 270 10.75 -8.15 -10.85
C VAL A 270 10.95 -6.84 -11.60
N ARG A 271 10.54 -6.71 -12.88
CA ARG A 271 10.55 -5.40 -13.56
C ARG A 271 9.49 -4.46 -12.98
N ILE A 272 8.31 -4.96 -12.61
CA ILE A 272 7.27 -4.15 -11.93
C ILE A 272 7.79 -3.63 -10.59
N ALA A 273 8.37 -4.51 -9.77
CA ALA A 273 9.00 -4.14 -8.50
C ALA A 273 10.16 -3.13 -8.69
N MET A 274 11.04 -3.37 -9.67
CA MET A 274 12.17 -2.51 -9.96
C MET A 274 11.75 -1.10 -10.38
N CYS A 275 10.83 -0.94 -11.33
CA CYS A 275 10.45 0.40 -11.82
C CYS A 275 9.78 1.23 -10.72
N HIS A 276 8.97 0.60 -9.87
CA HIS A 276 8.38 1.24 -8.70
C HIS A 276 9.45 1.61 -7.64
N TRP A 277 10.36 0.69 -7.32
CA TRP A 277 11.49 0.98 -6.42
C TRP A 277 12.39 2.10 -6.94
N MET A 278 12.72 2.13 -8.23
CA MET A 278 13.52 3.20 -8.84
C MET A 278 12.87 4.57 -8.63
N PHE A 279 11.55 4.68 -8.82
CA PHE A 279 10.79 5.91 -8.55
C PHE A 279 10.92 6.35 -7.08
N GLU A 280 10.65 5.44 -6.13
CA GLU A 280 10.74 5.74 -4.69
C GLU A 280 12.18 6.08 -4.26
N ARG A 281 13.20 5.47 -4.88
CA ARG A 281 14.63 5.66 -4.58
C ARG A 281 15.17 7.00 -5.07
N VAL A 282 14.66 7.54 -6.20
CA VAL A 282 14.91 8.94 -6.61
C VAL A 282 14.22 9.91 -5.67
N HIS A 283 12.98 9.59 -5.26
CA HIS A 283 12.14 10.42 -4.40
C HIS A 283 11.98 11.85 -4.99
N PRO A 284 11.36 11.99 -6.17
CA PRO A 284 11.40 13.23 -6.95
C PRO A 284 10.67 14.43 -6.33
N PHE A 285 9.73 14.21 -5.41
CA PHE A 285 8.90 15.25 -4.79
C PHE A 285 9.26 15.50 -3.33
N SER A 286 8.90 16.67 -2.80
CA SER A 286 9.15 17.00 -1.38
C SER A 286 8.33 16.12 -0.42
N ASP A 287 7.11 15.75 -0.82
CA ASP A 287 6.18 14.84 -0.14
C ASP A 287 5.33 14.09 -1.19
N GLY A 288 4.61 13.04 -0.80
CA GLY A 288 3.61 12.35 -1.62
C GLY A 288 4.17 11.32 -2.61
N ASN A 289 5.49 11.09 -2.62
CA ASN A 289 6.17 10.13 -3.51
C ASN A 289 5.48 8.76 -3.52
N GLY A 290 5.33 8.12 -2.35
CA GLY A 290 4.67 6.81 -2.20
C GLY A 290 3.30 6.72 -2.88
N ARG A 291 2.52 7.79 -2.86
CA ARG A 291 1.18 7.86 -3.47
C ARG A 291 1.25 8.02 -4.99
N VAL A 292 2.19 8.81 -5.50
CA VAL A 292 2.45 8.90 -6.95
C VAL A 292 3.01 7.58 -7.47
N GLY A 293 4.01 6.98 -6.82
CA GLY A 293 4.61 5.70 -7.22
C GLY A 293 3.60 4.57 -7.29
N ARG A 294 2.75 4.40 -6.24
CA ARG A 294 1.66 3.42 -6.25
C ARG A 294 0.62 3.67 -7.35
N LEU A 295 0.29 4.94 -7.66
CA LEU A 295 -0.61 5.28 -8.78
C LEU A 295 0.02 5.02 -10.16
N VAL A 296 1.31 5.26 -10.33
CA VAL A 296 2.06 4.95 -11.56
C VAL A 296 2.18 3.43 -11.74
N MET A 297 2.52 2.68 -10.70
CA MET A 297 2.58 1.21 -10.73
C MET A 297 1.22 0.59 -11.09
N PHE A 298 0.12 1.08 -10.50
CA PHE A 298 -1.23 0.66 -10.86
C PHE A 298 -1.58 1.00 -12.31
N LYS A 299 -1.32 2.24 -12.76
CA LYS A 299 -1.52 2.69 -14.16
C LYS A 299 -0.77 1.81 -15.16
N GLU A 300 0.49 1.50 -14.89
CA GLU A 300 1.31 0.72 -15.83
C GLU A 300 0.88 -0.75 -15.89
N CYS A 301 0.35 -1.31 -14.81
CA CYS A 301 -0.34 -2.60 -14.85
C CYS A 301 -1.62 -2.54 -15.72
N LEU A 302 -2.40 -1.45 -15.64
CA LEU A 302 -3.54 -1.22 -16.54
C LEU A 302 -3.12 -1.08 -18.02
N ARG A 303 -2.01 -0.38 -18.31
CA ARG A 303 -1.46 -0.23 -19.67
C ARG A 303 -1.14 -1.59 -20.30
N LEU A 304 -0.57 -2.49 -19.51
CA LEU A 304 -0.15 -3.83 -19.93
C LEU A 304 -1.29 -4.87 -19.96
N ASP A 305 -2.50 -4.48 -19.56
CA ASP A 305 -3.60 -5.42 -19.25
C ASP A 305 -3.17 -6.54 -18.29
N THR A 306 -2.38 -6.23 -17.25
CA THR A 306 -2.01 -7.21 -16.21
C THR A 306 -2.71 -6.91 -14.89
N VAL A 307 -2.84 -7.92 -14.02
CA VAL A 307 -3.36 -7.79 -12.65
C VAL A 307 -2.50 -6.76 -11.87
N PRO A 308 -3.07 -5.64 -11.40
CA PRO A 308 -2.34 -4.64 -10.63
C PRO A 308 -2.22 -5.02 -9.13
N PRO A 309 -1.10 -4.65 -8.45
CA PRO A 309 -1.02 -4.71 -7.00
C PRO A 309 -1.75 -3.52 -6.35
N LEU A 310 -2.66 -3.79 -5.42
CA LEU A 310 -3.17 -2.78 -4.47
C LEU A 310 -2.58 -3.04 -3.09
N VAL A 311 -1.47 -2.36 -2.78
CA VAL A 311 -0.77 -2.51 -1.49
C VAL A 311 -1.67 -2.12 -0.33
N ARG A 312 -1.87 -3.04 0.60
CA ARG A 312 -2.61 -2.83 1.85
C ARG A 312 -1.73 -2.20 2.92
N ASP A 313 -2.33 -1.37 3.76
CA ASP A 313 -1.63 -0.84 4.94
C ASP A 313 -1.23 -1.95 5.93
N GLU A 314 -2.03 -3.02 6.03
CA GLU A 314 -1.69 -4.25 6.75
C GLU A 314 -0.32 -4.82 6.35
N ASN A 315 0.08 -4.65 5.08
CA ASN A 315 1.34 -5.11 4.51
C ASN A 315 2.42 -4.01 4.44
N ARG A 316 2.13 -2.77 4.90
CA ARG A 316 3.03 -1.60 4.87
C ARG A 316 4.45 -1.92 5.34
N ASN A 317 4.59 -2.68 6.42
CA ASN A 317 5.89 -3.03 6.99
C ASN A 317 6.70 -3.98 6.08
N MET A 318 6.05 -4.84 5.32
CA MET A 318 6.71 -5.72 4.33
C MET A 318 7.03 -4.94 3.05
N TYR A 319 6.11 -4.08 2.58
CA TYR A 319 6.31 -3.19 1.44
C TYR A 319 7.48 -2.21 1.65
N VAL A 320 7.51 -1.50 2.79
CA VAL A 320 8.62 -0.57 3.11
C VAL A 320 9.94 -1.34 3.23
N ARG A 321 9.94 -2.50 3.90
CA ARG A 321 11.13 -3.36 3.94
C ARG A 321 11.55 -3.85 2.54
N GLY A 322 10.59 -4.10 1.66
CA GLY A 322 10.82 -4.41 0.26
C GLY A 322 11.57 -3.29 -0.45
N LEU A 323 11.14 -2.03 -0.27
CA LEU A 323 11.85 -0.88 -0.81
C LEU A 323 13.24 -0.68 -0.18
N ASP A 324 13.36 -0.91 1.13
CA ASP A 324 14.61 -0.74 1.89
C ASP A 324 15.68 -1.81 1.55
N GLU A 325 15.29 -3.00 1.10
CA GLU A 325 16.20 -4.15 0.89
C GLU A 325 16.30 -4.61 -0.58
N PHE A 326 15.52 -4.03 -1.50
CA PHE A 326 15.68 -4.22 -2.95
C PHE A 326 16.84 -3.33 -3.46
N PRO A 327 17.73 -3.83 -4.35
CA PRO A 327 17.70 -5.12 -5.05
C PRO A 327 18.43 -6.28 -4.33
N GLY A 328 19.03 -6.05 -3.15
CA GLY A 328 19.86 -7.04 -2.45
C GLY A 328 19.11 -8.27 -1.88
N GLN A 329 17.85 -8.11 -1.50
CA GLN A 329 16.93 -9.19 -1.09
C GLN A 329 15.57 -8.98 -1.78
N PRO A 330 15.46 -9.22 -3.10
CA PRO A 330 14.36 -8.70 -3.90
C PRO A 330 12.99 -9.29 -3.56
N GLY A 331 12.96 -10.51 -2.98
CA GLY A 331 11.72 -11.18 -2.55
C GLY A 331 10.87 -10.36 -1.58
N TRP A 332 11.47 -9.53 -0.70
CA TRP A 332 10.68 -8.68 0.22
C TRP A 332 9.72 -7.74 -0.53
N LEU A 333 10.12 -7.23 -1.69
CA LEU A 333 9.26 -6.39 -2.53
C LEU A 333 8.43 -7.23 -3.51
N VAL A 334 9.07 -8.17 -4.23
CA VAL A 334 8.43 -8.94 -5.30
C VAL A 334 7.33 -9.86 -4.76
N ASP A 335 7.60 -10.60 -3.68
CA ASP A 335 6.60 -11.51 -3.09
C ASP A 335 5.46 -10.73 -2.41
N THR A 336 5.74 -9.55 -1.86
CA THR A 336 4.70 -8.63 -1.34
C THR A 336 3.79 -8.15 -2.48
N LEU A 337 4.35 -7.65 -3.59
CA LEU A 337 3.56 -7.18 -4.72
C LEU A 337 2.79 -8.32 -5.40
N LEU A 338 3.34 -9.54 -5.46
CA LEU A 338 2.61 -10.73 -5.91
C LEU A 338 1.42 -11.07 -5.01
N ALA A 339 1.59 -11.06 -3.68
CA ALA A 339 0.49 -11.30 -2.74
C ALA A 339 -0.65 -10.26 -2.87
N GLU A 340 -0.34 -9.03 -3.29
CA GLU A 340 -1.36 -8.00 -3.56
C GLU A 340 -2.02 -8.15 -4.94
N ARG A 341 -1.33 -8.75 -5.91
CA ARG A 341 -1.92 -9.13 -7.21
C ARG A 341 -2.85 -10.34 -7.05
N ASP A 342 -2.44 -11.38 -6.32
CA ASP A 342 -3.32 -12.49 -5.90
C ASP A 342 -4.59 -11.98 -5.20
N SER A 343 -4.42 -11.03 -4.29
CA SER A 343 -5.51 -10.36 -3.57
C SER A 343 -6.43 -9.61 -4.53
N TYR A 344 -5.90 -8.82 -5.46
CA TYR A 344 -6.71 -8.08 -6.43
C TYR A 344 -7.44 -8.99 -7.44
N LEU A 345 -6.75 -10.00 -7.97
CA LEU A 345 -7.34 -10.97 -8.89
C LEU A 345 -8.55 -11.67 -8.26
N SER A 346 -8.37 -12.28 -7.09
CA SER A 346 -9.43 -13.06 -6.44
C SER A 346 -10.55 -12.19 -5.84
N SER A 347 -10.19 -11.10 -5.14
CA SER A 347 -11.15 -10.28 -4.39
C SER A 347 -11.89 -9.26 -5.27
N PHE A 348 -11.28 -8.79 -6.35
CA PHE A 348 -11.85 -7.75 -7.20
C PHE A 348 -12.24 -8.31 -8.57
N ILE A 349 -11.28 -8.83 -9.36
CA ILE A 349 -11.56 -9.24 -10.75
C ILE A 349 -12.49 -10.46 -10.80
N GLU A 350 -12.16 -11.56 -10.12
CA GLU A 350 -12.96 -12.80 -10.13
C GLU A 350 -14.31 -12.64 -9.42
N THR A 351 -14.40 -11.75 -8.42
CA THR A 351 -15.61 -11.57 -7.60
C THR A 351 -16.57 -10.53 -8.22
N LEU A 352 -16.07 -9.41 -8.76
CA LEU A 352 -16.90 -8.28 -9.23
C LEU A 352 -17.05 -8.25 -10.77
N ALA A 353 -16.13 -8.86 -11.51
CA ALA A 353 -16.18 -8.95 -12.98
C ALA A 353 -15.87 -10.38 -13.52
N PRO A 354 -16.47 -11.45 -12.95
CA PRO A 354 -16.15 -12.84 -13.28
C PRO A 354 -16.18 -13.13 -14.78
N GLY A 355 -15.00 -13.43 -15.35
CA GLY A 355 -14.82 -13.76 -16.77
C GLY A 355 -15.01 -12.61 -17.76
N ALA A 356 -15.33 -11.39 -17.33
CA ALA A 356 -15.60 -10.23 -18.20
C ALA A 356 -14.35 -9.38 -18.51
N VAL A 357 -13.31 -9.51 -17.69
CA VAL A 357 -12.01 -8.84 -17.88
C VAL A 357 -11.01 -9.79 -18.53
N ARG A 358 -10.23 -9.27 -19.48
CA ARG A 358 -9.00 -9.86 -19.99
C ARG A 358 -7.83 -9.25 -19.24
N CYS A 359 -7.08 -10.08 -18.53
CA CYS A 359 -5.79 -9.70 -17.97
C CYS A 359 -4.77 -10.83 -18.07
N SER A 360 -3.49 -10.50 -18.25
CA SER A 360 -2.38 -11.41 -17.99
C SER A 360 -2.05 -11.41 -16.49
N TYR A 361 -1.33 -12.45 -16.05
CA TYR A 361 -0.76 -12.51 -14.71
C TYR A 361 0.47 -13.41 -14.73
N ALA A 362 1.67 -12.82 -14.68
CA ALA A 362 2.88 -13.55 -14.33
C ALA A 362 2.99 -13.63 -12.79
N ASP A 363 2.91 -14.85 -12.25
CA ASP A 363 2.84 -15.16 -10.82
C ASP A 363 4.14 -15.76 -10.24
N GLU A 364 4.98 -16.39 -11.06
CA GLU A 364 6.31 -16.90 -10.67
C GLU A 364 7.47 -15.96 -11.04
N TRP A 365 8.51 -15.94 -10.20
CA TRP A 365 9.81 -15.33 -10.48
C TRP A 365 10.97 -16.18 -9.89
N SER A 366 12.21 -15.85 -10.23
CA SER A 366 13.40 -16.35 -9.49
C SER A 366 14.63 -15.49 -9.73
N GLU A 367 15.49 -15.33 -8.71
CA GLU A 367 16.74 -14.55 -8.78
C GLU A 367 17.62 -14.90 -9.97
N GLY A 368 17.75 -16.19 -10.30
CA GLY A 368 18.57 -16.65 -11.43
C GLY A 368 18.04 -16.17 -12.78
N ALA A 369 16.73 -16.27 -13.01
CA ALA A 369 16.08 -15.80 -14.24
C ALA A 369 16.08 -14.26 -14.34
N SER A 370 15.86 -13.58 -13.21
CA SER A 370 15.78 -12.12 -13.13
C SER A 370 17.13 -11.43 -12.92
N SER A 371 18.25 -12.18 -12.97
CA SER A 371 19.60 -11.71 -12.63
C SER A 371 20.07 -10.48 -13.43
N GLY A 372 19.65 -10.33 -14.69
CA GLY A 372 19.91 -9.13 -15.49
C GLY A 372 19.16 -7.89 -14.99
N VAL A 373 17.90 -8.05 -14.55
CA VAL A 373 17.06 -6.97 -13.97
C VAL A 373 17.60 -6.56 -12.60
N LEU A 374 18.05 -7.53 -11.80
CA LEU A 374 18.66 -7.26 -10.49
C LEU A 374 20.03 -6.56 -10.63
N ALA A 375 20.78 -6.82 -11.70
CA ALA A 375 21.99 -6.07 -12.03
C ALA A 375 21.67 -4.63 -12.50
N GLU A 376 20.67 -4.46 -13.37
CA GLU A 376 20.15 -3.14 -13.80
C GLU A 376 19.76 -2.26 -12.58
N ALA A 377 19.07 -2.85 -11.61
CA ALA A 377 18.72 -2.21 -10.35
C ALA A 377 19.94 -1.91 -9.45
N ALA A 378 20.86 -2.85 -9.29
CA ALA A 378 22.05 -2.66 -8.46
C ALA A 378 23.03 -1.64 -9.05
N ASP A 379 23.04 -1.47 -10.37
CA ASP A 379 23.79 -0.42 -11.05
C ASP A 379 23.14 0.95 -10.82
N PHE A 380 21.81 1.03 -10.94
CA PHE A 380 21.04 2.23 -10.58
C PHE A 380 21.24 2.66 -9.12
N GLU A 381 21.25 1.71 -8.17
CA GLU A 381 21.47 2.03 -6.76
C GLU A 381 22.81 2.72 -6.52
N ARG A 382 23.91 2.17 -7.05
CA ARG A 382 25.25 2.73 -6.86
C ARG A 382 25.39 4.13 -7.46
N ASP A 383 24.66 4.42 -8.54
CA ASP A 383 24.60 5.77 -9.11
C ASP A 383 23.85 6.74 -8.17
N VAL A 384 22.72 6.32 -7.58
CA VAL A 384 22.00 7.12 -6.56
C VAL A 384 22.88 7.36 -5.33
N GLU A 385 23.57 6.33 -4.83
CA GLU A 385 24.48 6.44 -3.68
C GLU A 385 25.66 7.36 -3.97
N SER A 386 26.24 7.28 -5.17
CA SER A 386 27.32 8.16 -5.61
C SER A 386 26.89 9.63 -5.62
N LEU A 387 25.72 9.94 -6.21
CA LEU A 387 25.15 11.29 -6.23
C LEU A 387 24.84 11.79 -4.81
N ALA A 388 24.20 10.96 -3.98
CA ALA A 388 23.85 11.26 -2.60
C ALA A 388 25.08 11.41 -1.67
N ALA A 389 26.23 10.86 -2.05
CA ALA A 389 27.51 11.07 -1.37
C ALA A 389 28.27 12.32 -1.90
N SER A 390 28.06 12.72 -3.16
CA SER A 390 28.70 13.90 -3.75
C SER A 390 27.95 15.21 -3.52
N GLY A 391 26.62 15.16 -3.33
CA GLY A 391 25.84 16.35 -3.00
C GLY A 391 26.23 16.88 -1.63
N ASP A 392 26.50 18.19 -1.54
CA ASP A 392 26.75 18.88 -0.27
C ASP A 392 25.69 18.49 0.79
N GLY A 393 26.08 18.48 2.06
CA GLY A 393 25.11 18.30 3.14
C GLY A 393 24.07 19.43 3.13
N PRO A 394 22.89 19.25 3.76
CA PRO A 394 21.92 20.33 3.88
C PRO A 394 22.60 21.60 4.42
N ASP A 395 22.40 22.71 3.71
CA ASP A 395 23.07 23.99 4.00
C ASP A 395 22.92 24.38 5.48
N GLY A 396 23.99 24.99 6.01
CA GLY A 396 24.24 25.05 7.45
C GLY A 396 23.09 25.58 8.33
N ASP A 397 22.96 24.97 9.51
CA ASP A 397 22.08 25.34 10.63
C ASP A 397 20.55 25.19 10.42
N GLU A 398 20.04 24.75 9.25
CA GLU A 398 18.64 24.34 9.09
C GLU A 398 18.46 22.82 9.27
N ASP A 399 17.81 22.42 10.37
CA ASP A 399 17.32 21.05 10.59
C ASP A 399 16.21 20.71 9.57
N PRO A 400 16.40 19.71 8.67
CA PRO A 400 15.39 19.34 7.68
C PRO A 400 14.08 18.83 8.29
N PHE A 401 14.04 18.54 9.59
CA PHE A 401 12.84 18.12 10.33
C PHE A 401 12.25 19.22 11.21
N ALA A 402 12.65 20.49 11.05
CA ALA A 402 12.07 21.62 11.79
C ALA A 402 10.54 21.78 11.57
N SER A 403 10.01 21.29 10.45
CA SER A 403 8.57 21.18 10.15
C SER A 403 7.91 19.94 10.76
N TYR A 404 8.66 18.84 10.94
CA TYR A 404 8.21 17.59 11.56
C TYR A 404 8.12 17.73 13.09
N TYR A 405 9.08 18.41 13.71
CA TYR A 405 9.11 18.69 15.15
C TYR A 405 8.29 19.94 15.51
N GLY A 406 7.00 19.92 15.17
CA GLY A 406 6.02 20.98 15.47
C GLY A 406 5.71 21.13 16.97
N GLY A 407 6.70 21.48 17.80
CA GLY A 407 6.52 21.62 19.25
C GLY A 407 7.74 22.16 20.00
N ALA A 408 7.67 23.45 20.36
CA ALA A 408 8.47 24.11 21.41
C ALA A 408 10.02 24.06 21.31
N ARG A 409 10.62 25.08 20.66
CA ARG A 409 11.97 25.54 21.04
C ARG A 409 11.93 26.11 22.47
N PRO A 410 12.76 25.63 23.43
CA PRO A 410 12.86 26.25 24.74
C PRO A 410 13.53 27.63 24.60
N THR A 411 12.83 28.70 25.00
CA THR A 411 13.41 30.04 25.01
C THR A 411 14.41 30.18 26.16
N THR A 412 15.70 30.05 25.86
CA THR A 412 16.80 30.29 26.79
C THR A 412 16.91 31.78 27.14
N ARG A 413 16.00 32.24 27.99
CA ARG A 413 15.92 33.63 28.46
C ARG A 413 17.12 33.93 29.36
N GLY A 414 18.20 34.45 28.76
CA GLY A 414 19.43 34.80 29.46
C GLY A 414 19.18 35.76 30.62
N GLY A 415 19.40 35.30 31.84
CA GLY A 415 19.46 36.15 33.03
C GLY A 415 20.77 36.93 33.08
N ARG A 416 20.69 38.17 33.55
CA ARG A 416 21.82 38.93 34.10
C ARG A 416 21.81 38.80 35.62
#